data_AF-F3FFF2-F1
#
_entry.id   AF-F3FFF2-F1
#
_cell.length_a   1.000
_cell.length_b   1.000
_cell.length_c   1.000
_cell.angle_alpha   90.00
_cell.angle_beta   90.00
_cell.angle_gamma   90.00
#
_symmetry.space_group_name_H-M   'P 1'
#
loop_
_entity.id
_entity.type
_entity.pdbx_description
1 polymer ?
#
loop_
_entity_poly.entity_id
_entity_poly.type
_entity_poly.pdbx_seq_one_letter_code
_entity_poly.pdbx_strand_id
1 'polypeptide(L)' 'MARGGINKAVVQKARQALLAKGMYPSIDAVRVELGNTGSKTTISRYLKEIESFDPRPPSSRERMGEELSAMVG' A
#
# COMPACT_ATOMS: atom_id res chain seq x y z
N MET A 1 9.87 2.81 -27.78
CA MET A 1 10.07 2.81 -26.32
C MET A 1 8.74 2.50 -25.68
N ALA A 2 8.60 1.33 -25.07
CA ALA A 2 7.38 0.97 -24.36
C ALA A 2 7.15 2.01 -23.25
N ARG A 3 6.16 2.86 -23.45
CA ARG A 3 5.58 3.70 -22.40
C ARG A 3 4.86 2.76 -21.43
N GLY A 4 5.63 1.99 -20.68
CA GLY A 4 5.14 1.10 -19.64
C GLY A 4 4.67 1.94 -18.47
N GLY A 5 3.51 2.59 -18.62
CA GLY A 5 2.83 3.26 -17.53
C GLY A 5 2.67 2.29 -16.37
N ILE A 6 2.81 2.83 -15.16
CA ILE A 6 2.64 2.01 -13.96
C ILE A 6 1.24 1.42 -13.96
N ASN A 7 1.12 0.15 -13.62
CA ASN A 7 -0.14 -0.60 -13.67
C ASN A 7 -0.56 -1.04 -12.26
N LYS A 8 -1.85 -1.30 -12.06
CA LYS A 8 -2.40 -1.74 -10.76
C LYS A 8 -1.71 -3.01 -10.27
N ALA A 9 -1.41 -3.96 -11.17
CA ALA A 9 -0.74 -5.21 -10.83
C ALA A 9 0.69 -5.01 -10.25
N VAL A 10 1.47 -4.05 -10.80
CA VAL A 10 2.82 -3.77 -10.27
C VAL A 10 2.75 -3.08 -8.91
N VAL A 11 1.81 -2.15 -8.73
CA VAL A 11 1.54 -1.50 -7.43
C VAL A 11 1.12 -2.54 -6.38
N GLN A 12 0.26 -3.47 -6.76
CA GLN A 12 -0.18 -4.56 -5.89
C GLN A 12 0.98 -5.46 -5.48
N LYS A 13 1.84 -5.86 -6.43
CA LYS A 13 3.03 -6.67 -6.14
C LYS A 13 3.99 -5.94 -5.20
N ALA A 14 4.25 -4.66 -5.43
CA ALA A 14 5.08 -3.83 -4.56
C ALA A 14 4.50 -3.72 -3.15
N ARG A 15 3.19 -3.46 -3.02
CA ARG A 15 2.48 -3.46 -1.73
C ARG A 15 2.64 -4.79 -0.99
N GLN A 16 2.44 -5.92 -1.68
CA GLN A 16 2.58 -7.25 -1.08
C GLN A 16 4.03 -7.52 -0.64
N ALA A 17 5.03 -7.11 -1.43
CA ALA A 17 6.43 -7.22 -1.06
C ALA A 17 6.76 -6.41 0.21
N LEU A 18 6.24 -5.18 0.33
CA LEU A 18 6.41 -4.36 1.53
C LEU A 18 5.73 -4.99 2.75
N LEU A 19 4.51 -5.50 2.59
CA LEU A 19 3.79 -6.22 3.67
C LEU A 19 4.54 -7.47 4.13
N ALA A 20 5.09 -8.25 3.19
CA ALA A 20 5.90 -9.43 3.49
C ALA A 20 7.21 -9.08 4.21
N LYS A 21 7.79 -7.90 3.91
CA LYS A 21 8.95 -7.34 4.62
C LYS A 21 8.59 -6.77 6.01
N GLY A 22 7.31 -6.79 6.41
CA GLY A 22 6.84 -6.15 7.64
C GLY A 22 6.81 -4.61 7.57
N MET A 23 7.01 -4.03 6.40
CA MET A 23 6.99 -2.58 6.18
C MET A 23 5.59 -2.09 5.79
N TYR A 24 5.27 -0.87 6.20
CA TYR A 24 4.02 -0.23 5.83
C TYR A 24 4.04 0.22 4.35
N PRO A 25 3.08 -0.23 3.53
CA PRO A 25 3.04 0.10 2.11
C PRO A 25 2.54 1.54 1.85
N SER A 26 3.40 2.52 2.13
CA SER A 26 3.19 3.94 1.79
C SER A 26 3.41 4.23 0.31
N ILE A 27 2.87 5.36 -0.18
CA ILE A 27 3.09 5.83 -1.55
C ILE A 27 4.59 5.89 -1.89
N ASP A 28 5.41 6.51 -1.03
CA ASP A 28 6.85 6.62 -1.27
C ASP A 28 7.55 5.25 -1.17
N ALA A 29 7.16 4.37 -0.25
CA ALA A 29 7.73 3.03 -0.14
C ALA A 29 7.43 2.17 -1.38
N VAL A 30 6.18 2.21 -1.85
CA VAL A 30 5.75 1.56 -3.09
C VAL A 30 6.48 2.16 -4.29
N ARG A 31 6.65 3.49 -4.32
CA ARG A 31 7.37 4.17 -5.41
C ARG A 31 8.84 3.78 -5.45
N VAL A 32 9.51 3.66 -4.30
CA VAL A 32 10.90 3.18 -4.20
C VAL A 32 11.00 1.72 -4.65
N GLU A 33 10.08 0.85 -4.21
CA GLU A 33 10.02 -0.55 -4.65
C GLU A 33 9.77 -0.67 -6.17
N LEU A 34 9.04 0.28 -6.76
CA LEU A 34 8.80 0.39 -8.20
C LEU A 34 9.92 1.11 -8.97
N GLY A 35 11.06 1.40 -8.32
CA GLY A 35 12.22 2.02 -8.97
C GLY A 35 12.03 3.52 -9.27
N ASN A 36 11.39 4.26 -8.37
CA ASN A 36 11.03 5.68 -8.52
C ASN A 36 10.13 6.00 -9.72
N THR A 37 9.47 4.98 -10.25
CA THR A 37 8.55 5.12 -11.37
C THR A 37 7.13 5.40 -10.88
N GLY A 38 6.38 6.15 -11.67
CA GLY A 38 4.99 6.52 -11.36
C GLY A 38 4.88 7.74 -10.45
N SER A 39 3.80 8.47 -10.65
CA SER A 39 3.47 9.64 -9.84
C SER A 39 2.81 9.22 -8.53
N LYS A 40 3.04 10.00 -7.47
CA LYS A 40 2.40 9.80 -6.15
C LYS A 40 0.87 9.67 -6.27
N THR A 41 0.26 10.47 -7.14
CA THR A 41 -1.18 10.43 -7.44
C THR A 41 -1.64 9.12 -8.09
N THR A 42 -0.86 8.59 -9.03
CA THR A 42 -1.17 7.32 -9.70
C THR A 42 -1.07 6.14 -8.73
N ILE A 43 -0.01 6.11 -7.92
CA ILE A 43 0.19 5.08 -6.90
C ILE A 43 -0.92 5.16 -5.85
N SER A 44 -1.27 6.36 -5.39
CA SER A 44 -2.37 6.58 -4.44
C SER A 44 -3.71 6.08 -4.98
N ARG A 45 -4.02 6.39 -6.25
CA ARG A 45 -5.24 5.89 -6.91
C ARG A 45 -5.25 4.36 -6.92
N TYR A 46 -4.18 3.72 -7.38
CA TYR A 46 -4.12 2.26 -7.45
C TYR A 46 -4.18 1.58 -6.09
N LEU A 47 -3.54 2.14 -5.06
CA LEU A 47 -3.64 1.63 -3.69
C LEU A 47 -5.10 1.60 -3.21
N LYS A 48 -5.82 2.72 -3.38
CA LYS A 48 -7.26 2.80 -3.04
C LYS A 48 -8.09 1.82 -3.86
N GLU A 49 -7.81 1.66 -5.15
CA GLU A 49 -8.53 0.71 -5.99
C GLU A 49 -8.24 -0.76 -5.63
N ILE A 50 -7.06 -1.05 -5.08
CA ILE A 50 -6.73 -2.40 -4.57
C ILE A 50 -7.47 -2.65 -3.26
N GLU A 51 -7.52 -1.68 -2.35
CA GLU A 51 -8.28 -1.78 -1.10
C GLU A 51 -9.79 -1.87 -1.34
N SER A 52 -10.32 -1.09 -2.29
CA SER A 52 -11.75 -1.09 -2.59
C SER A 52 -12.23 -2.34 -3.33
N PHE A 53 -11.35 -3.08 -4.00
CA PHE A 53 -11.68 -4.30 -4.75
C PHE A 53 -11.49 -5.57 -3.91
N ASP A 54 -10.85 -5.48 -2.74
CA ASP A 54 -10.78 -6.58 -1.79
C ASP A 54 -12.00 -6.46 -0.85
N PRO A 55 -13.08 -7.24 -1.02
CA PRO A 55 -14.26 -7.16 -0.16
C PRO A 55 -14.02 -7.70 1.26
N ARG A 56 -12.77 -8.01 1.64
CA ARG A 56 -12.44 -8.22 3.04
C ARG A 56 -12.39 -6.84 3.67
N PRO A 57 -13.26 -6.52 4.64
CA PRO A 57 -13.21 -5.24 5.31
C PRO A 57 -11.79 -5.00 5.85
N PRO A 58 -11.34 -3.74 6.01
CA PRO A 58 -10.11 -3.39 6.71
C PRO A 58 -10.22 -3.70 8.23
N SER A 59 -10.83 -4.82 8.59
CA SER A 59 -10.81 -5.40 9.92
C SER A 59 -9.43 -6.02 10.17
N SER A 60 -8.41 -5.19 10.37
CA SER A 60 -7.27 -5.58 11.23
C SER A 60 -6.21 -4.50 11.52
N ARG A 61 -6.16 -3.32 10.88
CA ARG A 61 -4.96 -2.46 11.08
C ARG A 61 -5.14 -1.00 11.51
N GLU A 62 -6.32 -0.40 11.40
CA GLU A 62 -6.58 0.87 12.09
C GLU A 62 -7.03 0.71 13.55
N ARG A 63 -7.32 -0.52 14.01
CA ARG A 63 -7.58 -0.81 15.44
C ARG A 63 -6.37 -1.25 16.26
N MET A 64 -5.17 -1.32 15.69
CA MET A 64 -3.95 -1.63 16.47
C MET A 64 -3.21 -0.37 16.95
N GLY A 65 -3.60 0.83 16.49
CA GLY A 65 -3.04 2.09 16.97
C GLY A 65 -3.64 2.56 18.30
N GLU A 66 -4.87 2.17 18.61
CA GLU A 66 -5.58 2.62 19.83
C GLU A 66 -5.61 1.60 20.98
N GLU A 67 -5.36 0.31 20.74
CA GLU A 67 -5.38 -0.69 21.84
C GLU A 67 -4.10 -0.72 22.69
N LEU A 68 -2.99 -0.14 22.20
CA LEU A 68 -1.75 -0.04 23.00
C LEU A 68 -1.78 1.13 24.00
N SER A 69 -2.67 2.11 23.84
CA SER A 69 -2.78 3.24 24.77
C SER A 69 -3.75 2.99 25.92
N ALA A 70 -4.58 1.94 25.86
CA ALA A 70 -5.59 1.64 26.87
C ALA A 70 -5.13 0.60 27.92
N MET A 71 -3.93 0.01 27.77
CA MET A 71 -3.35 -0.94 28.74
C MET A 71 -2.23 -0.31 29.60
N VAL A 72 -2.07 1.02 29.52
CA VAL A 72 -1.29 1.83 30.46
C VAL A 72 -2.14 3.08 30.77
N GLY A 73 -3.07 2.91 31.71
CA GLY A 73 -3.95 3.94 32.24
C GLY A 73 -4.70 3.41 33.44
#